data_AF-A0A0N1MQA0-F1
#
_entry.id   AF-A0A0N1MQA0-F1
#
_cell.length_a   1.000
_cell.length_b   1.000
_cell.length_c   1.000
_cell.angle_alpha   90.00
_cell.angle_beta   90.00
_cell.angle_gamma   90.00
#
_symmetry.space_group_name_H-M   'P 1'
#
loop_
_entity.id
_entity.type
_entity.pdbx_description
1 polymer ?
#
loop_
_entity_poly.entity_id
_entity_poly.type
_entity_poly.pdbx_seq_one_letter_code
_entity_poly.pdbx_strand_id
1 'polypeptide(L)'
;MHKDIFASYNKVQGYARADSVYTPTQQTHKIQSSLYKKWKQQWGDYQWSNNAIGNKSYAFETTYIIIEMIDKGDIDGLSYLYQTLQKDKEHNMAFLNGIIGEPTFEKKAIDKANFEALEFLLKNNVIDIDTTITDDALQEYSLPTYATQKLQEAKTKGDSKAVENYEKIIEVLKQYQNAN
;
A
#
# COMPACT_ATOMS: atom_id res chain seq x y z
N MET A 1 -14.46 83.08 -12.56
CA MET A 1 -13.53 83.56 -11.52
C MET A 1 -12.38 82.58 -11.47
N HIS A 2 -11.20 83.00 -11.93
CA HIS A 2 -9.98 82.17 -12.01
C HIS A 2 -9.44 81.82 -10.62
N LYS A 3 -8.92 80.60 -10.43
CA LYS A 3 -7.48 80.32 -10.19
C LYS A 3 -7.22 78.83 -9.95
N ASP A 4 -6.24 78.32 -10.69
CA ASP A 4 -5.50 77.06 -10.47
C ASP A 4 -4.83 77.00 -9.09
N ILE A 5 -4.47 75.78 -8.65
CA ILE A 5 -3.15 75.43 -8.07
C ILE A 5 -2.97 73.88 -8.14
N PHE A 6 -1.87 73.48 -8.79
CA PHE A 6 -1.25 72.16 -8.77
C PHE A 6 -0.37 71.96 -7.52
N ALA A 7 -0.18 70.69 -7.11
CA ALA A 7 0.96 70.07 -6.39
C ALA A 7 0.44 69.12 -5.30
N SER A 8 0.96 67.93 -5.02
CA SER A 8 2.14 67.20 -5.48
C SER A 8 2.02 65.74 -5.01
N TYR A 9 2.64 64.83 -5.77
CA TYR A 9 2.97 63.46 -5.38
C TYR A 9 3.53 63.34 -3.95
N ASN A 10 3.07 62.34 -3.21
CA ASN A 10 3.96 61.54 -2.36
C ASN A 10 3.49 60.09 -2.32
N LYS A 11 4.36 59.22 -2.86
CA LYS A 11 4.36 57.78 -2.66
C LYS A 11 4.34 57.47 -1.17
N VAL A 12 3.39 56.65 -0.74
CA VAL A 12 3.66 55.70 0.35
C VAL A 12 3.29 54.34 -0.18
N GLN A 13 4.32 53.54 -0.47
CA GLN A 13 4.18 52.13 -0.76
C GLN A 13 3.70 51.42 0.51
N GLY A 14 2.39 51.16 0.58
CA GLY A 14 1.83 50.16 1.46
C GLY A 14 1.76 48.85 0.69
N TYR A 15 2.73 47.97 0.92
CA TYR A 15 2.67 46.58 0.49
C TYR A 15 1.50 45.90 1.21
N ALA A 16 0.32 45.92 0.60
CA ALA A 16 -0.72 44.96 0.95
C ALA A 16 -0.22 43.59 0.48
N ARG A 17 0.30 42.81 1.43
CA ARG A 17 0.49 41.38 1.28
C ARG A 17 -0.85 40.81 0.86
N ALA A 18 -0.98 40.49 -0.43
CA ALA A 18 -1.92 39.47 -0.84
C ALA A 18 -1.43 38.21 -0.12
N ASP A 19 -2.13 37.84 0.95
CA ASP A 19 -2.05 36.51 1.51
C ASP A 19 -2.48 35.57 0.39
N SER A 20 -1.48 35.17 -0.39
CA SER A 20 -1.52 34.03 -1.29
C SER A 20 -1.88 32.87 -0.38
N VAL A 21 -3.18 32.57 -0.30
CA VAL A 21 -3.67 31.30 0.18
C VAL A 21 -2.96 30.27 -0.70
N TYR A 22 -1.91 29.68 -0.14
CA TYR A 22 -1.27 28.49 -0.67
C TYR A 22 -2.31 27.40 -0.49
N THR A 23 -3.34 27.38 -1.35
CA THR A 23 -4.08 26.15 -1.60
C THR A 23 -3.02 25.19 -2.11
N PRO A 24 -2.70 24.12 -1.38
CA PRO A 24 -1.93 23.05 -1.98
C PRO A 24 -2.79 22.62 -3.16
N THR A 25 -2.31 22.86 -4.38
CA THR A 25 -2.82 22.15 -5.53
C THR A 25 -2.70 20.68 -5.15
N GLN A 26 -3.83 20.05 -4.82
CA GLN A 26 -3.92 18.61 -4.78
C GLN A 26 -3.44 18.17 -6.15
N GLN A 27 -2.17 17.78 -6.24
CA GLN A 27 -1.71 16.98 -7.35
C GLN A 27 -2.58 15.73 -7.24
N THR A 28 -3.63 15.70 -8.04
CA THR A 28 -4.37 14.48 -8.31
C THR A 28 -3.37 13.60 -9.04
N HIS A 29 -2.52 12.91 -8.30
CA HIS A 29 -1.73 11.81 -8.83
C HIS A 29 -2.75 10.89 -9.49
N LYS A 30 -2.73 10.86 -10.82
CA LYS A 30 -3.66 10.05 -11.59
C LYS A 30 -3.38 8.63 -11.18
N ILE A 31 -4.34 7.99 -10.50
CA ILE A 31 -4.20 6.60 -10.08
C ILE A 31 -3.80 5.79 -11.31
N GLN A 32 -2.65 5.13 -11.28
CA GLN A 32 -2.16 4.36 -12.44
C GLN A 32 -2.69 2.92 -12.41
N SER A 33 -2.82 2.34 -11.21
CA SER A 33 -3.34 0.97 -11.00
C SER A 33 -4.70 0.74 -11.67
N SER A 34 -4.71 -0.19 -12.63
CA SER A 34 -5.94 -0.69 -13.25
C SER A 34 -6.74 -1.58 -12.30
N LEU A 35 -6.06 -2.36 -11.45
CA LEU A 35 -6.67 -3.21 -10.44
C LEU A 35 -7.46 -2.39 -9.42
N TYR A 36 -6.85 -1.33 -8.88
CA TYR A 36 -7.53 -0.44 -7.94
C TYR A 36 -8.73 0.24 -8.59
N LYS A 37 -8.61 0.72 -9.84
CA LYS A 37 -9.74 1.33 -10.55
C LYS A 37 -10.90 0.37 -10.69
N LYS A 38 -10.63 -0.89 -11.07
CA LYS A 38 -11.64 -1.93 -11.21
C LYS A 38 -12.32 -2.20 -9.86
N TRP A 39 -11.54 -2.41 -8.80
CA TRP A 39 -12.09 -2.62 -7.46
C TRP A 39 -12.92 -1.42 -6.99
N LYS A 40 -12.40 -0.19 -7.16
CA LYS A 40 -13.07 1.04 -6.73
C LYS A 40 -14.42 1.23 -7.42
N GLN A 41 -14.54 0.90 -8.70
CA GLN A 41 -15.82 0.98 -9.42
C GLN A 41 -16.90 0.06 -8.85
N GLN A 42 -16.50 -1.08 -8.28
CA GLN A 42 -17.43 -2.09 -7.77
C GLN A 42 -17.68 -1.93 -6.26
N TRP A 43 -16.64 -1.61 -5.51
CA TRP A 43 -16.60 -1.72 -4.05
C TRP A 43 -16.13 -0.45 -3.35
N GLY A 44 -15.71 0.59 -4.09
CA GLY A 44 -15.09 1.78 -3.50
C GLY A 44 -15.98 2.60 -2.58
N ASP A 45 -17.30 2.51 -2.78
CA ASP A 45 -18.32 3.16 -1.95
C ASP A 45 -19.04 2.17 -1.00
N TYR A 46 -18.60 0.90 -0.99
CA TYR A 46 -19.17 -0.10 -0.10
C TYR A 46 -18.80 0.20 1.36
N GLN A 47 -19.79 0.13 2.24
CA GLN A 47 -19.61 0.30 3.68
C GLN A 47 -20.01 -0.98 4.40
N TRP A 48 -19.14 -1.45 5.28
CA TRP A 48 -19.43 -2.59 6.13
C TRP A 48 -20.69 -2.33 6.96
N SER A 49 -21.62 -3.29 6.97
CA SER A 49 -22.94 -3.11 7.59
C SER A 49 -23.50 -4.44 8.10
N ASN A 50 -24.78 -4.48 8.48
CA ASN A 50 -25.44 -5.72 8.91
C ASN A 50 -25.79 -6.67 7.73
N ASN A 51 -25.43 -6.33 6.49
CA ASN A 51 -25.62 -7.20 5.34
C ASN A 51 -24.48 -8.23 5.23
N ALA A 52 -24.67 -9.39 5.87
CA ALA A 52 -23.67 -10.46 5.91
C ALA A 52 -23.23 -10.96 4.52
N ILE A 53 -24.15 -11.07 3.55
CA ILE A 53 -23.82 -11.52 2.19
C ILE A 53 -22.95 -10.47 1.50
N GLY A 54 -23.34 -9.20 1.60
CA GLY A 54 -22.56 -8.08 1.06
C GLY A 54 -21.15 -8.02 1.65
N ASN A 55 -21.03 -8.13 2.99
CA ASN A 55 -19.74 -8.07 3.66
C ASN A 55 -18.84 -9.22 3.23
N LYS A 56 -19.40 -10.44 3.10
CA LYS A 56 -18.66 -11.61 2.65
C LYS A 56 -18.15 -11.43 1.22
N SER A 57 -18.99 -10.98 0.30
CA SER A 57 -18.57 -10.69 -1.07
C SER A 57 -17.50 -9.60 -1.13
N TYR A 58 -17.69 -8.51 -0.40
CA TYR A 58 -16.72 -7.43 -0.31
C TYR A 58 -15.36 -7.92 0.22
N ALA A 59 -15.34 -8.66 1.33
CA ALA A 59 -14.12 -9.20 1.91
C ALA A 59 -13.40 -10.13 0.94
N PHE A 60 -14.14 -11.04 0.28
CA PHE A 60 -13.59 -11.99 -0.67
C PHE A 60 -12.95 -11.26 -1.87
N GLU A 61 -13.72 -10.44 -2.58
CA GLU A 61 -13.25 -9.72 -3.77
C GLU A 61 -12.10 -8.74 -3.45
N THR A 62 -12.15 -8.08 -2.28
CA THR A 62 -11.06 -7.19 -1.85
C THR A 62 -9.79 -7.97 -1.53
N THR A 63 -9.92 -9.15 -0.92
CA THR A 63 -8.75 -10.00 -0.63
C THR A 63 -8.11 -10.52 -1.92
N TYR A 64 -8.92 -10.94 -2.90
CA TYR A 64 -8.39 -11.34 -4.21
C TYR A 64 -7.69 -10.21 -4.95
N ILE A 65 -8.23 -9.00 -4.92
CA ILE A 65 -7.57 -7.89 -5.61
C ILE A 65 -6.23 -7.54 -4.95
N ILE A 66 -6.12 -7.63 -3.61
CA ILE A 66 -4.86 -7.44 -2.89
C ILE A 66 -3.84 -8.51 -3.33
N ILE A 67 -4.24 -9.78 -3.32
CA ILE A 67 -3.39 -10.90 -3.77
C ILE A 67 -2.94 -10.70 -5.23
N GLU A 68 -3.82 -10.22 -6.11
CA GLU A 68 -3.49 -9.93 -7.51
C GLU A 68 -2.53 -8.74 -7.65
N MET A 69 -2.69 -7.70 -6.83
CA MET A 69 -1.76 -6.57 -6.79
C MET A 69 -0.37 -7.01 -6.30
N ILE A 70 -0.30 -7.87 -5.27
CA ILE A 70 0.96 -8.47 -4.82
C ILE A 70 1.58 -9.32 -5.94
N ASP A 71 0.80 -10.14 -6.64
CA ASP A 71 1.30 -10.97 -7.74
C ASP A 71 1.92 -10.13 -8.87
N LYS A 72 1.27 -9.02 -9.20
CA LYS A 72 1.67 -8.14 -10.32
C LYS A 72 2.67 -7.06 -9.94
N GLY A 73 3.04 -6.92 -8.67
CA GLY A 73 3.87 -5.82 -8.20
C GLY A 73 3.20 -4.45 -8.32
N ASP A 74 1.87 -4.40 -8.19
CA ASP A 74 1.09 -3.15 -8.27
C ASP A 74 1.10 -2.42 -6.92
N ILE A 75 2.26 -1.88 -6.54
CA ILE A 75 2.48 -1.17 -5.26
C ILE A 75 1.63 0.11 -5.16
N ASP A 76 1.43 0.80 -6.29
CA ASP A 76 0.51 1.94 -6.36
C ASP A 76 -0.91 1.50 -5.99
N GLY A 77 -1.39 0.39 -6.58
CA GLY A 77 -2.69 -0.19 -6.28
C GLY A 77 -2.84 -0.55 -4.81
N LEU A 78 -1.85 -1.24 -4.23
CA LEU A 78 -1.83 -1.58 -2.81
C LEU A 78 -1.90 -0.33 -1.92
N SER A 79 -1.14 0.70 -2.27
CA SER A 79 -1.10 1.95 -1.51
C SER A 79 -2.45 2.67 -1.52
N TYR A 80 -3.09 2.81 -2.69
CA TYR A 80 -4.42 3.42 -2.78
C TYR A 80 -5.49 2.60 -2.08
N LEU A 81 -5.42 1.27 -2.20
CA LEU A 81 -6.37 0.37 -1.54
C LEU A 81 -6.23 0.43 -0.02
N TYR A 82 -5.00 0.35 0.49
CA TYR A 82 -4.70 0.51 1.92
C TYR A 82 -5.26 1.82 2.47
N GLN A 83 -4.96 2.96 1.83
CA GLN A 83 -5.51 4.26 2.25
C GLN A 83 -7.04 4.30 2.24
N THR A 84 -7.67 3.60 1.28
CA THR A 84 -9.14 3.53 1.20
C THR A 84 -9.70 2.71 2.37
N LEU A 85 -9.09 1.56 2.66
CA LEU A 85 -9.50 0.64 3.73
C LEU A 85 -9.25 1.20 5.13
N GLN A 86 -8.24 2.06 5.32
CA GLN A 86 -7.95 2.70 6.62
C GLN A 86 -9.09 3.57 7.18
N LYS A 87 -10.09 3.90 6.36
CA LYS A 87 -11.30 4.61 6.82
C LYS A 87 -12.15 3.77 7.77
N ASP A 88 -12.10 2.44 7.62
CA ASP A 88 -12.73 1.47 8.51
C ASP A 88 -11.61 0.78 9.32
N LYS A 89 -11.50 1.12 10.60
CA LYS A 89 -10.43 0.60 11.46
C LYS A 89 -10.61 -0.88 11.81
N GLU A 90 -11.84 -1.39 11.75
CA GLU A 90 -12.17 -2.76 12.12
C GLU A 90 -12.03 -3.72 10.94
N HIS A 91 -12.34 -3.25 9.72
CA HIS A 91 -12.32 -4.06 8.49
C HIS A 91 -11.24 -3.57 7.51
N ASN A 92 -10.05 -3.30 8.04
CA ASN A 92 -8.91 -2.80 7.29
C ASN A 92 -8.14 -3.91 6.54
N MET A 93 -7.03 -3.57 5.90
CA MET A 93 -6.22 -4.53 5.13
C MET A 93 -5.65 -5.67 5.99
N ALA A 94 -5.29 -5.43 7.25
CA ALA A 94 -4.78 -6.47 8.14
C ALA A 94 -5.89 -7.48 8.49
N PHE A 95 -7.12 -7.00 8.73
CA PHE A 95 -8.29 -7.84 8.93
C PHE A 95 -8.57 -8.76 7.73
N LEU A 96 -8.33 -8.28 6.51
CA LEU A 96 -8.53 -9.06 5.29
C LEU A 96 -7.43 -10.12 5.05
N ASN A 97 -6.28 -10.03 5.72
CA ASN A 97 -5.22 -11.01 5.53
C ASN A 97 -5.64 -12.39 6.06
N GLY A 98 -5.54 -13.42 5.22
CA GLY A 98 -5.94 -14.79 5.57
C GLY A 98 -7.46 -15.02 5.69
N ILE A 99 -8.31 -14.02 5.47
CA ILE A 99 -9.77 -14.15 5.64
C ILE A 99 -10.40 -15.16 4.67
N ILE A 100 -9.76 -15.38 3.52
CA ILE A 100 -10.19 -16.36 2.50
C ILE A 100 -9.39 -17.67 2.57
N GLY A 101 -8.55 -17.86 3.59
CA GLY A 101 -7.53 -18.90 3.65
C GLY A 101 -6.29 -18.53 2.85
N GLU A 102 -5.68 -19.52 2.20
CA GLU A 102 -4.44 -19.37 1.44
C GLU A 102 -4.66 -18.82 0.00
N PRO A 103 -3.71 -18.07 -0.57
CA PRO A 103 -2.49 -17.60 0.07
C PRO A 103 -2.73 -16.40 1.00
N THR A 104 -2.07 -16.38 2.16
CA THR A 104 -1.93 -15.12 2.92
C THR A 104 -1.07 -14.11 2.15
N PHE A 105 -1.13 -12.82 2.52
CA PHE A 105 -0.46 -11.76 1.79
C PHE A 105 1.07 -11.89 1.83
N GLU A 106 1.63 -12.21 2.99
CA GLU A 106 3.06 -12.44 3.18
C GLU A 106 3.54 -13.68 2.43
N LYS A 107 2.77 -14.77 2.47
CA LYS A 107 3.08 -15.98 1.69
C LYS A 107 3.06 -15.67 0.20
N LYS A 108 2.05 -14.96 -0.28
CA LYS A 108 1.95 -14.53 -1.68
C LYS A 108 3.13 -13.65 -2.08
N ALA A 109 3.52 -12.69 -1.24
CA ALA A 109 4.64 -11.79 -1.53
C ALA A 109 5.96 -12.55 -1.62
N ILE A 110 6.21 -13.50 -0.70
CA ILE A 110 7.42 -14.33 -0.73
C ILE A 110 7.37 -15.31 -1.91
N ASP A 111 6.27 -16.04 -2.15
CA ASP A 111 6.15 -16.98 -3.27
C ASP A 111 6.38 -16.32 -4.64
N LYS A 112 6.13 -15.00 -4.75
CA LYS A 112 6.34 -14.21 -5.96
C LYS A 112 7.67 -13.47 -6.01
N ALA A 113 8.54 -13.68 -5.03
CA ALA A 113 9.78 -12.93 -4.85
C ALA A 113 9.53 -11.40 -4.97
N ASN A 114 8.42 -10.92 -4.40
CA ASN A 114 8.02 -9.52 -4.47
C ASN A 114 8.42 -8.78 -3.18
N PHE A 115 9.67 -8.29 -3.17
CA PHE A 115 10.23 -7.60 -2.01
C PHE A 115 9.50 -6.29 -1.69
N GLU A 116 9.06 -5.53 -2.69
CA GLU A 116 8.36 -4.25 -2.48
C GLU A 116 7.01 -4.45 -1.81
N ALA A 117 6.27 -5.49 -2.19
CA ALA A 117 5.02 -5.83 -1.55
C ALA A 117 5.23 -6.30 -0.11
N LEU A 118 6.25 -7.13 0.16
CA LEU A 118 6.54 -7.57 1.52
C LEU A 118 6.94 -6.39 2.42
N GLU A 119 7.81 -5.51 1.94
CA GLU A 119 8.19 -4.29 2.65
C GLU A 119 6.97 -3.39 2.91
N PHE A 120 6.09 -3.24 1.92
CA PHE A 120 4.83 -2.51 2.07
C PHE A 120 3.96 -3.08 3.20
N LEU A 121 3.80 -4.40 3.26
CA LEU A 121 2.98 -5.07 4.27
C LEU A 121 3.53 -4.84 5.69
N LEU A 122 4.85 -5.00 5.87
CA LEU A 122 5.53 -4.78 7.15
C LEU A 122 5.46 -3.31 7.58
N LYS A 123 5.84 -2.39 6.68
CA LYS A 123 5.87 -0.94 6.96
C LYS A 123 4.53 -0.38 7.42
N ASN A 124 3.44 -0.94 6.89
CA ASN A 124 2.09 -0.48 7.15
C ASN A 124 1.36 -1.29 8.24
N ASN A 125 2.08 -2.17 8.96
CA ASN A 125 1.56 -3.07 9.98
C ASN A 125 0.36 -3.91 9.49
N VAL A 126 0.40 -4.32 8.22
CA VAL A 126 -0.57 -5.28 7.67
C VAL A 126 -0.22 -6.68 8.18
N ILE A 127 1.07 -6.95 8.38
CA ILE A 127 1.61 -8.17 8.97
C ILE A 127 2.65 -7.79 10.03
N ASP A 128 2.88 -8.70 10.98
CA ASP A 128 3.98 -8.61 11.95
C ASP A 128 5.19 -9.42 11.46
N ILE A 129 6.41 -9.01 11.83
CA ILE A 129 7.65 -9.75 11.51
C ILE A 129 7.67 -11.16 12.12
N ASP A 130 6.95 -11.36 13.23
CA ASP A 130 6.83 -12.65 13.92
C ASP A 130 5.71 -13.54 13.34
N THR A 131 5.02 -13.09 12.27
CA THR A 131 4.01 -13.89 11.56
C THR A 131 4.63 -15.17 11.00
N THR A 132 3.90 -16.28 11.06
CA THR A 132 4.31 -17.56 10.47
C THR A 132 3.58 -17.84 9.17
N ILE A 133 4.26 -18.56 8.27
CA ILE A 133 3.70 -19.10 7.04
C ILE A 133 3.58 -20.61 7.20
N THR A 134 2.40 -21.12 6.86
CA THR A 134 2.16 -22.56 6.77
C THR A 134 2.35 -23.02 5.32
N ASP A 135 3.14 -24.06 5.12
CA ASP A 135 3.30 -24.67 3.80
C ASP A 135 2.23 -25.74 3.51
N ASP A 136 2.29 -26.35 2.33
CA ASP A 136 1.34 -27.38 1.90
C ASP A 136 1.42 -28.66 2.76
N ALA A 137 2.52 -28.87 3.49
CA ALA A 137 2.70 -29.97 4.43
C ALA A 137 2.22 -29.62 5.86
N LEU A 138 1.56 -28.48 6.02
CA LEU A 138 1.11 -27.93 7.31
C LEU A 138 2.26 -27.64 8.28
N GLN A 139 3.47 -27.43 7.77
CA GLN A 139 4.61 -27.02 8.56
C GLN A 139 4.66 -25.48 8.64
N GLU A 140 4.80 -24.96 9.87
CA GLU A 140 4.94 -23.54 10.12
C GLU A 140 6.40 -23.09 10.03
N TYR A 141 6.61 -21.95 9.38
CA TYR A 141 7.89 -21.31 9.21
C TYR A 141 7.80 -19.84 9.58
N SER A 142 8.84 -19.29 10.23
CA SER A 142 8.99 -17.84 10.29
C SER A 142 9.26 -17.27 8.89
N LEU A 143 8.91 -16.00 8.66
CA LEU A 143 9.13 -15.33 7.37
C LEU A 143 10.58 -15.48 6.85
N PRO A 144 11.64 -15.28 7.67
CA PRO A 144 13.02 -15.43 7.20
C PRO A 144 13.37 -16.87 6.80
N THR A 145 12.83 -17.85 7.52
CA THR A 145 13.06 -19.27 7.23
C THR A 145 12.42 -19.64 5.90
N TYR A 146 11.16 -19.24 5.70
CA TYR A 146 10.44 -19.50 4.45
C TYR A 146 11.10 -18.81 3.26
N ALA A 147 11.48 -17.53 3.39
CA ALA A 147 12.20 -16.81 2.34
C ALA A 147 13.56 -17.45 2.01
N THR A 148 14.29 -17.94 3.01
CA THR A 148 15.58 -18.63 2.80
C THR A 148 15.38 -19.94 2.05
N GLN A 149 14.33 -20.70 2.36
CA GLN A 149 13.99 -21.91 1.61
C GLN A 149 13.72 -21.57 0.13
N LYS A 150 12.89 -20.56 -0.13
CA LYS A 150 12.59 -20.11 -1.50
C LYS A 150 13.81 -19.58 -2.26
N LEU A 151 14.75 -18.94 -1.58
CA LEU A 151 16.04 -18.57 -2.15
C LEU A 151 16.82 -19.80 -2.63
N GLN A 152 16.90 -20.87 -1.82
CA GLN A 152 17.61 -22.09 -2.21
C GLN A 152 16.92 -22.81 -3.39
N GLU A 153 15.58 -22.81 -3.42
CA GLU A 153 14.82 -23.30 -4.56
C GLU A 153 15.15 -22.51 -5.84
N ALA A 154 15.20 -21.18 -5.77
CA ALA A 154 15.55 -20.32 -6.90
C ALA A 154 17.00 -20.55 -7.38
N LYS A 155 17.96 -20.68 -6.45
CA LYS A 155 19.37 -21.00 -6.77
C LYS A 155 19.49 -22.34 -7.49
N THR A 156 18.78 -23.36 -7.00
CA THR A 156 18.76 -24.70 -7.61
C THR A 156 18.17 -24.68 -9.03
N LYS A 157 17.16 -23.83 -9.27
CA LYS A 157 16.53 -23.65 -10.58
C LYS A 157 17.32 -22.73 -11.53
N GLY A 158 18.36 -22.04 -11.04
CA GLY A 158 19.11 -21.05 -11.83
C GLY A 158 18.32 -19.78 -12.16
N ASP A 159 17.29 -19.44 -11.37
CA ASP A 159 16.50 -18.23 -11.57
C ASP A 159 17.19 -17.02 -10.92
N SER A 160 18.10 -16.38 -11.66
CA SER A 160 18.91 -15.27 -11.15
C SER A 160 18.06 -14.10 -10.68
N LYS A 161 16.96 -13.79 -11.37
CA LYS A 161 16.07 -12.69 -11.00
C LYS A 161 15.36 -12.97 -9.68
N ALA A 162 14.85 -14.19 -9.50
CA ALA A 162 14.24 -14.58 -8.23
C ALA A 162 15.27 -14.57 -7.10
N VAL A 163 16.50 -15.04 -7.35
CA VAL A 163 17.60 -15.00 -6.37
C VAL A 163 17.86 -13.58 -5.87
N GLU A 164 18.06 -12.61 -6.77
CA GLU A 164 18.29 -11.20 -6.41
C GLU A 164 17.13 -10.64 -5.56
N ASN A 165 15.89 -10.99 -5.91
CA ASN A 165 14.73 -10.53 -5.17
C ASN A 165 14.58 -11.19 -3.79
N TYR A 166 14.87 -12.49 -3.67
CA TYR A 166 14.86 -13.17 -2.38
C TYR A 166 15.95 -12.66 -1.43
N GLU A 167 17.12 -12.30 -1.97
CA GLU A 167 18.18 -11.67 -1.18
C GLU A 167 17.72 -10.33 -0.59
N LYS A 168 17.00 -9.51 -1.36
CA LYS A 168 16.35 -8.28 -0.87
C LYS A 168 15.27 -8.57 0.18
N ILE A 169 14.43 -9.58 -0.03
CA ILE A 169 13.41 -10.00 0.96
C ILE A 169 14.08 -10.34 2.30
N ILE A 170 15.14 -11.14 2.28
CA ILE A 170 15.86 -11.54 3.50
C ILE A 170 16.49 -10.33 4.18
N GLU A 171 17.02 -9.37 3.42
CA GLU A 171 17.55 -8.14 3.97
C GLU A 171 16.47 -7.29 4.65
N VAL A 172 15.32 -7.09 4.00
CA VAL A 172 14.16 -6.40 4.58
C VAL A 172 13.75 -7.08 5.89
N LEU A 173 13.57 -8.39 5.88
CA LEU A 173 13.16 -9.14 7.08
C LEU A 173 14.15 -8.96 8.24
N LYS A 174 15.47 -9.01 7.97
CA LYS A 174 16.50 -8.77 8.99
C LYS A 174 16.44 -7.35 9.56
N GLN A 175 16.15 -6.35 8.74
CA GLN A 175 16.04 -4.96 9.21
C GLN A 175 14.90 -4.82 10.22
N TYR A 176 13.73 -5.42 9.95
CA TYR A 176 12.58 -5.37 10.87
C TYR A 176 12.80 -6.22 12.14
N GLN A 177 13.52 -7.34 12.05
CA GLN A 177 13.88 -8.12 13.24
C GLN A 177 14.80 -7.37 14.21
N ASN A 178 15.65 -6.49 13.70
CA ASN A 178 16.60 -5.73 14.52
C ASN A 178 16.07 -4.37 14.99
N ALA A 179 14.92 -3.94 14.48
CA ALA A 179 14.30 -2.65 14.82
C ALA A 179 13.32 -2.74 16.00
N ASN A 180 12.93 -3.96 16.39
CA ASN A 180 12.09 -4.28 17.54
C ASN A 180 12.93 -4.75 18.73
#